data_AF-A0A292RZH4-F1
#
_entry.id   AF-A0A292RZH4-F1
#
_cell.length_a   1.000
_cell.length_b   1.000
_cell.length_c   1.000
_cell.angle_alpha   90.00
_cell.angle_beta   90.00
_cell.angle_gamma   90.00
#
_symmetry.space_group_name_H-M   'P 1'
#
loop_
_entity.id
_entity.type
_entity.pdbx_description
1 polymer ?
#
loop_
_entity_poly.entity_id
_entity_poly.type
_entity_poly.pdbx_seq_one_letter_code
_entity_poly.pdbx_strand_id
1 'polypeptide(L)'
;MQNFKAKSLERRNEIKELYNEIFGTKTEEGEETEGLKDELDACYDKLAENFEKLKKDFIELKTSKEKDFNDFKSLKENDFNELKAKIQSLLPGAMSAGLSSAYNQKRRLEEKIRGKAETTFNIAIIVLVVISAIPVGIASLLLFKMKLDVLEVIKYLPQLLGLIVPIYAPVVWVGLTSSKKVNQSKRLIEEYAHKEAISKTYEGLSREVSKLDDEENLKERLLFNIISTSAENPGKLIQGFNKPDYPMLEIIDKFTKLLKTAKSTDELQSIMDGIISIGQNITGYENKINKNEYKLSKDTNEDDEEA
;
A
#
# COMPACT_ATOMS: atom_id res chain seq x y z
N MET A 1 98.28 -47.08 -63.28
CA MET A 1 98.75 -46.62 -61.94
C MET A 1 98.55 -45.12 -61.69
N GLN A 2 98.76 -44.22 -62.66
CA GLN A 2 98.59 -42.76 -62.45
C GLN A 2 97.15 -42.30 -62.15
N ASN A 3 96.14 -42.93 -62.77
CA ASN A 3 94.72 -42.57 -62.59
C ASN A 3 94.18 -42.89 -61.17
N PHE A 4 94.71 -43.93 -60.53
CA PHE A 4 94.35 -44.31 -59.16
C PHE A 4 94.94 -43.33 -58.12
N LYS A 5 96.18 -42.87 -58.36
CA LYS A 5 96.81 -41.83 -57.52
C LYS A 5 96.04 -40.51 -57.58
N ALA A 6 95.65 -40.06 -58.77
CA ALA A 6 94.86 -38.83 -58.95
C ALA A 6 93.51 -38.90 -58.19
N LYS A 7 92.75 -39.99 -58.38
CA LYS A 7 91.45 -40.19 -57.71
C LYS A 7 91.56 -40.36 -56.19
N SER A 8 92.67 -40.94 -55.71
CA SER A 8 92.95 -41.03 -54.27
C SER A 8 93.34 -39.68 -53.66
N LEU A 9 93.99 -38.81 -54.44
CA LEU A 9 94.37 -37.47 -54.03
C LEU A 9 93.13 -36.56 -53.95
N GLU A 10 92.24 -36.65 -54.93
CA GLU A 10 90.96 -35.95 -54.99
C GLU A 10 90.08 -36.30 -53.78
N ARG A 11 89.84 -37.60 -53.52
CA ARG A 11 89.10 -38.05 -52.33
C ARG A 11 89.72 -37.62 -51.01
N ARG A 12 91.06 -37.61 -50.93
CA ARG A 12 91.75 -37.15 -49.72
C ARG A 12 91.56 -35.65 -49.52
N ASN A 13 91.53 -34.87 -50.59
CA ASN A 13 91.27 -33.44 -50.53
C ASN A 13 89.80 -33.17 -50.16
N GLU A 14 88.83 -33.89 -50.73
CA GLU A 14 87.42 -33.82 -50.34
C GLU A 14 87.21 -34.16 -48.85
N ILE A 15 87.84 -35.23 -48.36
CA ILE A 15 87.78 -35.60 -46.94
C ILE A 15 88.44 -34.53 -46.07
N LYS A 16 89.51 -33.89 -46.54
CA LYS A 16 90.20 -32.82 -45.81
C LYS A 16 89.38 -31.53 -45.78
N GLU A 17 88.71 -31.18 -46.88
CA GLU A 17 87.76 -30.06 -46.92
C GLU A 17 86.59 -30.31 -45.96
N LEU A 18 85.95 -31.48 -46.01
CA LEU A 18 84.88 -31.84 -45.07
C LEU A 18 85.34 -31.86 -43.61
N TYR A 19 86.54 -32.36 -43.34
CA TYR A 19 87.11 -32.36 -41.99
C TYR A 19 87.33 -30.93 -41.48
N ASN A 20 87.89 -30.06 -42.33
CA ASN A 20 88.13 -28.66 -42.03
C ASN A 20 86.82 -27.88 -41.86
N GLU A 21 85.76 -28.22 -42.61
CA GLU A 21 84.44 -27.61 -42.48
C GLU A 21 83.75 -28.01 -41.16
N ILE A 22 83.92 -29.28 -40.73
CA ILE A 22 83.31 -29.78 -39.50
C ILE A 22 84.07 -29.31 -38.25
N PHE A 23 85.41 -29.32 -38.27
CA PHE A 23 86.27 -29.13 -37.09
C PHE A 23 87.16 -27.88 -37.13
N GLY A 24 87.13 -27.09 -38.21
CA GLY A 24 87.95 -25.90 -38.36
C GLY A 24 89.36 -26.18 -38.88
N THR A 25 90.15 -25.11 -39.05
CA THR A 25 91.54 -25.18 -39.51
C THR A 25 92.49 -24.49 -38.54
N LYS A 26 93.69 -25.08 -38.37
CA LYS A 26 94.81 -24.44 -37.65
C LYS A 26 95.82 -23.96 -38.66
N THR A 27 95.96 -22.65 -38.79
CA THR A 27 97.00 -22.04 -39.62
C THR A 27 98.33 -22.03 -38.85
N GLU A 28 99.48 -22.12 -39.53
CA GLU A 28 100.82 -22.17 -38.91
C GLU A 28 101.17 -20.93 -38.05
N GLU A 29 100.37 -19.86 -38.12
CA GLU A 29 100.48 -18.64 -37.31
C GLU A 29 99.60 -18.62 -36.04
N GLY A 30 98.89 -19.71 -35.74
CA GLY A 30 98.18 -19.88 -34.46
C GLY A 30 96.76 -19.30 -34.40
N GLU A 31 96.21 -18.77 -35.49
CA GLU A 31 94.80 -18.42 -35.59
C GLU A 31 93.96 -19.66 -35.99
N GLU A 32 93.04 -20.05 -35.11
CA GLU A 32 92.04 -21.11 -35.31
C GLU A 32 90.81 -20.54 -36.04
N THR A 33 90.40 -21.15 -37.16
CA THR A 33 89.10 -20.86 -37.77
C THR A 33 88.06 -21.84 -37.21
N GLU A 34 87.03 -21.35 -36.52
CA GLU A 34 85.95 -22.15 -35.93
C GLU A 34 85.25 -23.02 -36.99
N GLY A 35 85.00 -24.30 -36.67
CA GLY A 35 84.26 -25.21 -37.55
C GLY A 35 82.76 -25.22 -37.27
N LEU A 36 81.98 -25.91 -38.12
CA LEU A 36 80.53 -26.11 -37.92
C LEU A 36 80.17 -26.69 -36.54
N LYS A 37 81.06 -27.50 -35.96
CA LYS A 37 80.88 -28.03 -34.61
C LYS A 37 80.96 -26.94 -33.54
N ASP A 38 81.93 -26.03 -33.64
CA ASP A 38 82.12 -24.95 -32.67
C ASP A 38 80.99 -23.91 -32.80
N GLU A 39 80.52 -23.64 -34.03
CA GLU A 39 79.32 -22.82 -34.28
C GLU A 39 78.06 -23.45 -33.67
N LEU A 40 77.92 -24.77 -33.77
CA LEU A 40 76.79 -25.51 -33.19
C LEU A 40 76.83 -25.47 -31.66
N ASP A 41 78.00 -25.69 -31.05
CA ASP A 41 78.19 -25.61 -29.60
C ASP A 41 77.91 -24.18 -29.10
N ALA A 42 78.41 -23.15 -29.79
CA ALA A 42 78.11 -21.75 -29.50
C ALA A 42 76.62 -21.39 -29.65
N CYS A 43 75.92 -22.01 -30.61
CA CYS A 43 74.47 -21.87 -30.76
C CYS A 43 73.72 -22.55 -29.60
N TYR A 44 74.16 -23.73 -29.16
CA TYR A 44 73.59 -24.40 -28.00
C TYR A 44 73.76 -23.61 -26.71
N ASP A 45 74.94 -23.04 -26.48
CA ASP A 45 75.21 -22.21 -25.31
C ASP A 45 74.35 -20.94 -25.30
N LYS A 46 74.25 -20.24 -26.44
CA LYS A 46 73.34 -19.08 -26.59
C LYS A 46 71.88 -19.46 -26.39
N LEU A 47 71.46 -20.62 -26.88
CA LEU A 47 70.08 -21.11 -26.71
C LEU A 47 69.79 -21.43 -25.25
N ALA A 48 70.73 -22.05 -24.54
CA ALA A 48 70.63 -22.34 -23.11
C ALA A 48 70.54 -21.05 -22.28
N GLU A 49 71.38 -20.05 -22.57
CA GLU A 49 71.31 -18.74 -21.91
C GLU A 49 69.97 -18.02 -22.16
N ASN A 50 69.48 -18.04 -23.40
CA ASN A 50 68.20 -17.43 -23.75
C ASN A 50 67.02 -18.16 -23.07
N PHE A 51 67.11 -19.48 -22.94
CA PHE A 51 66.10 -20.27 -22.25
C PHE A 51 66.04 -19.95 -20.74
N GLU A 52 67.19 -19.80 -20.09
CA GLU A 52 67.24 -19.38 -18.68
C GLU A 52 66.73 -17.94 -18.48
N LYS A 53 67.03 -17.02 -19.39
CA LYS A 53 66.44 -15.66 -19.38
C LYS A 53 64.92 -15.71 -19.53
N LEU A 54 64.41 -16.44 -20.52
CA LEU A 54 62.98 -16.57 -20.77
C LEU A 54 62.24 -17.16 -19.56
N LYS A 55 62.83 -18.17 -18.91
CA LYS A 55 62.29 -18.78 -17.69
C LYS A 55 62.22 -17.78 -16.55
N LYS A 56 63.25 -16.94 -16.37
CA LYS A 56 63.27 -15.88 -15.37
C LYS A 56 62.18 -14.84 -15.64
N ASP A 57 62.09 -14.33 -16.88
CA ASP A 57 61.07 -13.36 -17.29
C ASP A 57 59.65 -13.92 -17.13
N PHE A 58 59.45 -15.20 -17.43
CA PHE A 58 58.15 -15.86 -17.26
C PHE A 58 57.75 -15.98 -15.78
N ILE A 59 58.69 -16.33 -14.89
CA ILE A 59 58.45 -16.37 -13.45
C ILE A 59 58.11 -14.96 -12.94
N GLU A 60 58.88 -13.95 -13.33
CA GLU A 60 58.67 -12.57 -12.91
C GLU A 60 57.32 -12.02 -13.40
N LEU A 61 56.95 -12.30 -14.65
CA LEU A 61 55.65 -11.94 -15.22
C LEU A 61 54.51 -12.66 -14.51
N LYS A 62 54.65 -13.96 -14.22
CA LYS A 62 53.65 -14.73 -13.47
C LYS A 62 53.43 -14.13 -12.08
N THR A 63 54.51 -13.87 -11.35
CA THR A 63 54.43 -13.28 -10.00
C THR A 63 53.85 -11.87 -10.03
N SER A 64 54.23 -11.05 -11.01
CA SER A 64 53.64 -9.72 -11.21
C SER A 64 52.15 -9.81 -11.49
N LYS A 65 51.71 -10.74 -12.35
CA LYS A 65 50.29 -10.89 -12.70
C LYS A 65 49.44 -11.45 -11.57
N GLU A 66 49.97 -12.40 -10.79
CA GLU A 66 49.32 -12.87 -9.56
C GLU A 66 49.15 -11.74 -8.55
N LYS A 67 50.17 -10.88 -8.41
CA LYS A 67 50.09 -9.70 -7.55
C LYS A 67 49.05 -8.69 -8.06
N ASP A 68 49.11 -8.31 -9.34
CA ASP A 68 48.14 -7.41 -9.97
C ASP A 68 46.69 -7.91 -9.77
N PHE A 69 46.49 -9.23 -9.94
CA PHE A 69 45.18 -9.86 -9.79
C PHE A 69 44.71 -9.84 -8.33
N ASN A 70 45.58 -10.15 -7.38
CA ASN A 70 45.25 -10.12 -5.96
C ASN A 70 44.98 -8.69 -5.47
N ASP A 71 45.76 -7.72 -5.94
CA ASP A 71 45.57 -6.29 -5.63
C ASP A 71 44.23 -5.80 -6.21
N PHE A 72 43.91 -6.16 -7.46
CA PHE A 72 42.63 -5.86 -8.09
C PHE A 72 41.46 -6.51 -7.36
N LYS A 73 41.59 -7.79 -6.98
CA LYS A 73 40.58 -8.52 -6.22
C LYS A 73 40.32 -7.84 -4.87
N SER A 74 41.38 -7.50 -4.14
CA SER A 74 41.29 -6.80 -2.85
C SER A 74 40.61 -5.44 -3.00
N LEU A 75 40.98 -4.66 -4.02
CA LEU A 75 40.32 -3.39 -4.33
C LEU A 75 38.81 -3.57 -4.57
N LYS A 76 38.43 -4.56 -5.37
CA LYS A 76 37.01 -4.83 -5.68
C LYS A 76 36.22 -5.33 -4.48
N GLU A 77 36.82 -6.17 -3.63
CA GLU A 77 36.21 -6.61 -2.38
C GLU A 77 35.99 -5.43 -1.42
N ASN A 78 36.97 -4.53 -1.31
CA ASN A 78 36.84 -3.32 -0.51
C ASN A 78 35.74 -2.38 -1.04
N ASP A 79 35.74 -2.09 -2.35
CA ASP A 79 34.70 -1.29 -3.01
C ASP A 79 33.29 -1.86 -2.75
N PHE A 80 33.15 -3.18 -2.89
CA PHE A 80 31.88 -3.88 -2.69
C PHE A 80 31.41 -3.80 -1.23
N ASN A 81 32.32 -4.04 -0.28
CA ASN A 81 32.00 -3.98 1.15
C ASN A 81 31.65 -2.56 1.59
N GLU A 82 32.34 -1.55 1.08
CA GLU A 82 32.02 -0.14 1.33
C GLU A 82 30.64 0.22 0.76
N LEU A 83 30.34 -0.18 -0.47
CA LEU A 83 29.04 0.05 -1.09
C LEU A 83 27.92 -0.66 -0.32
N LYS A 84 28.13 -1.90 0.11
CA LYS A 84 27.18 -2.68 0.91
C LYS A 84 26.90 -1.98 2.24
N ALA A 85 27.94 -1.54 2.94
CA ALA A 85 27.81 -0.80 4.20
C ALA A 85 27.03 0.51 3.99
N LYS A 86 27.31 1.24 2.91
CA LYS A 86 26.59 2.46 2.56
C LYS A 86 25.10 2.19 2.30
N ILE A 87 24.77 1.17 1.52
CA ILE A 87 23.36 0.78 1.27
C ILE A 87 22.66 0.41 2.59
N GLN A 88 23.29 -0.41 3.41
CA GLN A 88 22.74 -0.82 4.71
C GLN A 88 22.53 0.38 5.64
N SER A 89 23.41 1.38 5.61
CA SER A 89 23.27 2.61 6.41
C SER A 89 22.13 3.52 5.93
N LEU A 90 21.82 3.53 4.63
CA LEU A 90 20.80 4.39 4.03
C LEU A 90 19.40 3.76 4.08
N LEU A 91 19.31 2.43 4.18
CA LEU A 91 18.06 1.68 4.12
C LEU A 91 17.04 2.09 5.22
N PRO A 92 17.42 2.29 6.50
CA PRO A 92 16.51 2.75 7.53
C PRO A 92 15.91 4.14 7.24
N GLY A 93 16.72 5.06 6.72
CA GLY A 93 16.28 6.41 6.34
C GLY A 93 15.32 6.37 5.14
N ALA A 94 15.64 5.60 4.11
CA ALA A 94 14.76 5.41 2.96
C ALA A 94 13.42 4.77 3.33
N MET A 95 13.43 3.77 4.21
CA MET A 95 12.23 3.11 4.71
C MET A 95 11.37 4.05 5.56
N SER A 96 11.99 4.79 6.49
CA SER A 96 11.34 5.83 7.31
C SER A 96 10.64 6.88 6.42
N ALA A 97 11.35 7.43 5.44
CA ALA A 97 10.83 8.43 4.51
C ALA A 97 9.69 7.87 3.64
N GLY A 98 9.85 6.67 3.09
CA GLY A 98 8.85 6.01 2.25
C GLY A 98 7.55 5.71 3.00
N LEU A 99 7.64 5.05 4.16
CA LEU A 99 6.48 4.70 4.97
C LEU A 99 5.78 5.93 5.54
N SER A 100 6.53 6.89 6.10
CA SER A 100 5.93 8.10 6.66
C SER A 100 5.21 8.94 5.60
N SER A 101 5.77 9.04 4.39
CA SER A 101 5.12 9.71 3.25
C SER A 101 3.82 9.00 2.85
N ALA A 102 3.82 7.66 2.75
CA ALA A 102 2.63 6.89 2.40
C ALA A 102 1.52 7.05 3.45
N TYR A 103 1.85 6.99 4.74
CA TYR A 103 0.87 7.21 5.82
C TYR A 103 0.37 8.65 5.87
N ASN A 104 1.23 9.65 5.66
CA ASN A 104 0.82 11.05 5.55
C ASN A 104 -0.15 11.27 4.38
N GLN A 105 0.14 10.68 3.21
CA GLN A 105 -0.75 10.75 2.05
C GLN A 105 -2.12 10.14 2.36
N LYS A 106 -2.16 8.95 2.99
CA LYS A 106 -3.42 8.31 3.42
C LYS A 106 -4.18 9.17 4.43
N ARG A 107 -3.49 9.71 5.44
CA ARG A 107 -4.07 10.63 6.43
C ARG A 107 -4.71 11.85 5.78
N ARG A 108 -4.01 12.52 4.85
CA ARG A 108 -4.54 13.68 4.12
C ARG A 108 -5.75 13.35 3.24
N LEU A 109 -5.78 12.16 2.64
CA LEU A 109 -6.94 11.71 1.89
C LEU A 109 -8.14 11.49 2.81
N GLU A 110 -7.95 10.85 3.96
CA GLU A 110 -8.99 10.67 4.97
C GLU A 110 -9.46 12.01 5.55
N GLU A 111 -8.58 12.97 5.82
CA GLU A 111 -8.96 14.33 6.25
C GLU A 111 -9.90 15.01 5.23
N LYS A 112 -9.63 14.84 3.92
CA LYS A 112 -10.53 15.35 2.87
C LYS A 112 -11.87 14.62 2.84
N ILE A 113 -11.87 13.30 3.01
CA ILE A 113 -13.10 12.49 3.09
C ILE A 113 -13.93 12.91 4.29
N ARG A 114 -13.30 13.10 5.45
CA ARG A 114 -13.92 13.60 6.67
C ARG A 114 -14.55 14.97 6.46
N GLY A 115 -13.82 15.92 5.86
CA GLY A 115 -14.36 17.25 5.57
C GLY A 115 -15.59 17.21 4.65
N LYS A 116 -15.59 16.33 3.64
CA LYS A 116 -16.77 16.09 2.80
C LYS A 116 -17.94 15.47 3.58
N ALA A 117 -17.67 14.55 4.50
CA ALA A 117 -18.70 13.95 5.34
C ALA A 117 -19.27 14.94 6.39
N GLU A 118 -18.44 15.80 6.97
CA GLU A 118 -18.86 16.86 7.89
C GLU A 118 -19.75 17.88 7.19
N THR A 119 -19.37 18.32 5.99
CA THR A 119 -20.20 19.23 5.18
C THR A 119 -21.52 18.58 4.78
N THR A 120 -21.52 17.31 4.34
CA THR A 120 -22.74 16.56 4.03
C THR A 120 -23.65 16.41 5.26
N PHE A 121 -23.07 16.18 6.44
CA PHE A 121 -23.81 16.10 7.70
C PHE A 121 -24.46 17.43 8.06
N ASN A 122 -23.73 18.54 7.96
CA ASN A 122 -24.26 19.88 8.23
C ASN A 122 -25.38 20.25 7.25
N ILE A 123 -25.23 19.92 5.96
CA ILE A 123 -26.28 20.11 4.94
C ILE A 123 -27.51 19.28 5.31
N ALA A 124 -27.35 18.02 5.71
CA ALA A 124 -28.47 17.18 6.12
C ALA A 124 -29.23 17.78 7.31
N ILE A 125 -28.53 18.35 8.31
CA ILE A 125 -29.18 19.06 9.43
C ILE A 125 -29.96 20.28 8.94
N ILE A 126 -29.38 21.12 8.08
CA ILE A 126 -30.06 22.31 7.54
C ILE A 126 -31.34 21.89 6.79
N VAL A 127 -31.25 20.88 5.94
CA VAL A 127 -32.41 20.35 5.20
C VAL A 127 -33.46 19.80 6.15
N LEU A 128 -33.06 19.10 7.22
CA LEU A 128 -33.97 18.58 8.24
C LEU A 128 -34.73 19.70 8.96
N VAL A 129 -34.04 20.79 9.30
CA VAL A 129 -34.64 21.98 9.93
C VAL A 129 -35.64 22.65 8.99
N VAL A 130 -35.30 22.79 7.70
CA VAL A 130 -36.20 23.36 6.69
C VAL A 130 -37.45 22.49 6.51
N ILE A 131 -37.30 21.17 6.43
CA ILE A 131 -38.44 20.23 6.31
C ILE A 131 -39.31 20.29 7.57
N SER A 132 -38.71 20.37 8.76
CA SER A 132 -39.43 20.49 10.03
C SER A 132 -40.23 21.80 10.16
N ALA A 133 -39.86 22.84 9.43
CA ALA A 133 -40.58 24.11 9.42
C ALA A 133 -41.86 24.07 8.55
N ILE A 134 -41.98 23.12 7.61
CA ILE A 134 -43.12 23.01 6.68
C ILE A 134 -44.45 22.77 7.43
N PRO A 135 -44.57 21.78 8.36
CA PRO A 135 -45.78 21.58 9.14
C PRO A 135 -46.19 22.82 9.96
N VAL A 136 -45.21 23.49 10.56
CA VAL A 136 -45.42 24.70 11.36
C VAL A 136 -45.93 25.84 10.47
N GLY A 137 -45.36 26.01 9.27
CA GLY A 137 -45.82 27.00 8.30
C GLY A 137 -47.24 26.75 7.81
N ILE A 138 -47.60 25.49 7.52
CA ILE A 138 -48.95 25.11 7.09
C ILE A 138 -49.95 25.32 8.23
N ALA A 139 -49.63 24.91 9.46
CA ALA A 139 -50.46 25.14 10.64
C ALA A 139 -50.65 26.64 10.92
N SER A 140 -49.59 27.44 10.77
CA SER A 140 -49.67 28.90 10.90
C SER A 140 -50.60 29.51 9.85
N LEU A 141 -50.51 29.09 8.58
CA LEU A 141 -51.41 29.55 7.53
C LEU A 141 -52.88 29.16 7.78
N LEU A 142 -53.14 27.93 8.24
CA LEU A 142 -54.49 27.47 8.58
C LEU A 142 -55.12 28.29 9.72
N LEU A 143 -54.34 28.60 10.75
CA LEU A 143 -54.78 29.42 11.89
C LEU A 143 -55.00 30.90 11.51
N PHE A 144 -54.02 31.53 10.86
CA PHE A 144 -54.05 32.98 10.63
C PHE A 144 -54.83 33.41 9.39
N LYS A 145 -54.79 32.64 8.28
CA LYS A 145 -55.53 32.99 7.04
C LYS A 145 -56.92 32.39 6.98
N MET A 146 -57.08 31.11 7.37
CA MET A 146 -58.36 30.41 7.23
C MET A 146 -59.22 30.44 8.52
N LYS A 147 -58.70 31.03 9.62
CA LYS A 147 -59.40 31.15 10.91
C LYS A 147 -59.98 29.83 11.44
N LEU A 148 -59.30 28.71 11.20
CA LEU A 148 -59.69 27.44 11.81
C LEU A 148 -59.48 27.47 13.32
N ASP A 149 -60.32 26.75 14.04
CA ASP A 149 -60.18 26.59 15.48
C ASP A 149 -58.95 25.75 15.82
N VAL A 150 -58.31 26.04 16.96
CA VAL A 150 -57.02 25.41 17.35
C VAL A 150 -57.15 23.88 17.44
N LEU A 151 -58.33 23.42 17.89
CA LEU A 151 -58.70 22.01 17.99
C LEU A 151 -58.71 21.28 16.64
N GLU A 152 -59.17 21.94 15.58
CA GLU A 152 -59.19 21.34 14.25
C GLU A 152 -57.78 21.22 13.68
N VAL A 153 -56.93 22.23 13.87
CA VAL A 153 -55.54 22.22 13.40
C VAL A 153 -54.73 21.11 14.08
N ILE A 154 -54.94 20.88 15.37
CA ILE A 154 -54.32 19.77 16.11
C ILE A 154 -54.78 18.42 15.55
N LYS A 155 -56.03 18.28 15.12
CA LYS A 155 -56.56 17.04 14.53
C LYS A 155 -55.92 16.71 13.17
N TYR A 156 -55.56 17.72 12.38
CA TYR A 156 -54.90 17.53 11.08
C TYR A 156 -53.38 17.33 11.18
N LEU A 157 -52.77 17.71 12.30
CA LEU A 157 -51.32 17.62 12.52
C LEU A 157 -50.74 16.20 12.33
N PRO A 158 -51.33 15.12 12.89
CA PRO A 158 -50.84 13.76 12.71
C PRO A 158 -50.88 13.30 11.25
N GLN A 159 -51.92 13.66 10.51
CA GLN A 159 -52.05 13.33 9.09
C GLN A 159 -51.02 14.06 8.24
N LEU A 160 -50.73 15.31 8.59
CA LEU A 160 -49.71 16.13 7.93
C LEU A 160 -48.28 15.63 8.23
N LEU A 161 -48.03 15.17 9.47
CA LEU A 161 -46.78 14.49 9.82
C LEU A 161 -46.62 13.16 9.06
N GLY A 162 -47.69 12.37 8.92
CA GLY A 162 -47.67 11.13 8.13
C GLY A 162 -47.27 11.35 6.67
N LEU A 163 -47.70 12.48 6.07
CA LEU A 163 -47.40 12.83 4.68
C LEU A 163 -45.92 13.17 4.45
N ILE A 164 -45.22 13.73 5.46
CA ILE A 164 -43.83 14.19 5.31
C ILE A 164 -42.78 13.11 5.64
N VAL A 165 -43.19 12.01 6.27
CA VAL A 165 -42.31 10.88 6.64
C VAL A 165 -41.49 10.32 5.45
N PRO A 166 -42.07 10.09 4.25
CA PRO A 166 -41.31 9.59 3.09
C PRO A 166 -40.17 10.53 2.65
N ILE A 167 -40.29 11.82 2.94
CA ILE A 167 -39.27 12.84 2.63
C ILE A 167 -38.22 12.90 3.75
N TYR A 168 -38.64 12.71 5.00
CA TYR A 168 -37.77 12.79 6.18
C TYR A 168 -36.79 11.59 6.27
N ALA A 169 -37.27 10.38 5.97
CA ALA A 169 -36.49 9.15 6.15
C ALA A 169 -35.18 9.12 5.33
N PRO A 170 -35.14 9.49 4.03
CA PRO A 170 -33.90 9.57 3.27
C PRO A 170 -32.91 10.61 3.80
N VAL A 171 -33.39 11.77 4.26
CA VAL A 171 -32.54 12.84 4.80
C VAL A 171 -31.90 12.41 6.11
N VAL A 172 -32.68 11.81 7.01
CA VAL A 172 -32.17 11.23 8.26
C VAL A 172 -31.15 10.14 7.97
N TRP A 173 -31.42 9.25 7.00
CA TRP A 173 -30.47 8.23 6.57
C TRP A 173 -29.12 8.83 6.14
N VAL A 174 -29.14 9.87 5.31
CA VAL A 174 -27.93 10.57 4.86
C VAL A 174 -27.19 11.19 6.05
N GLY A 175 -27.88 11.87 6.96
CA GLY A 175 -27.27 12.43 8.16
C GLY A 175 -26.58 11.36 9.02
N LEU A 176 -27.24 10.24 9.26
CA LEU A 176 -26.71 9.14 10.07
C LEU A 176 -25.50 8.45 9.43
N THR A 177 -25.58 8.14 8.14
CA THR A 177 -24.45 7.56 7.41
C THR A 177 -23.26 8.51 7.39
N SER A 178 -23.49 9.81 7.21
CA SER A 178 -22.42 10.81 7.20
C SER A 178 -21.76 10.95 8.57
N SER A 179 -22.55 11.01 9.66
CA SER A 179 -22.04 11.03 11.02
C SER A 179 -21.17 9.80 11.35
N LYS A 180 -21.63 8.60 10.94
CA LYS A 180 -20.83 7.37 11.09
C LYS A 180 -19.52 7.43 10.33
N LYS A 181 -19.53 7.92 9.08
CA LYS A 181 -18.31 8.12 8.27
C LYS A 181 -17.33 9.09 8.90
N VAL A 182 -17.80 10.18 9.52
CA VAL A 182 -16.94 11.14 10.25
C VAL A 182 -16.23 10.45 11.42
N ASN A 183 -16.98 9.69 12.22
CA ASN A 183 -16.41 8.97 13.37
C ASN A 183 -15.40 7.89 12.95
N GLN A 184 -15.71 7.14 11.90
CA GLN A 184 -14.79 6.16 11.32
C GLN A 184 -13.52 6.86 10.82
N SER A 185 -13.65 7.91 10.01
CA SER A 185 -12.50 8.63 9.45
C SER A 185 -11.61 9.26 10.54
N LYS A 186 -12.19 9.78 11.63
CA LYS A 186 -11.41 10.26 12.80
C LYS A 186 -10.50 9.16 13.35
N ARG A 187 -11.00 7.93 13.49
CA ARG A 187 -10.21 6.80 13.96
C ARG A 187 -9.11 6.45 12.96
N LEU A 188 -9.42 6.37 11.66
CA LEU A 188 -8.39 6.08 10.64
C LEU A 188 -7.30 7.16 10.60
N ILE A 189 -7.66 8.44 10.75
CA ILE A 189 -6.71 9.56 10.78
C ILE A 189 -5.73 9.41 11.95
N GLU A 190 -6.23 9.09 13.15
CA GLU A 190 -5.39 8.89 14.34
C GLU A 190 -4.42 7.71 14.14
N GLU A 191 -4.91 6.60 13.58
CA GLU A 191 -4.09 5.42 13.30
C GLU A 191 -3.01 5.71 12.27
N TYR A 192 -3.35 6.40 11.17
CA TYR A 192 -2.36 6.80 10.18
C TYR A 192 -1.36 7.82 10.73
N ALA A 193 -1.80 8.73 11.60
CA ALA A 193 -0.90 9.67 12.29
C ALA A 193 0.08 8.93 13.22
N HIS A 194 -0.40 7.93 13.97
CA HIS A 194 0.43 7.09 14.81
C HIS A 194 1.44 6.27 13.99
N LYS A 195 1.00 5.65 12.89
CA LYS A 195 1.89 4.90 11.97
C LYS A 195 2.90 5.82 11.26
N GLU A 196 2.49 7.05 10.90
CA GLU A 196 3.38 8.08 10.37
C GLU A 196 4.46 8.45 11.40
N ALA A 197 4.07 8.68 12.65
CA ALA A 197 4.99 9.04 13.73
C ALA A 197 6.01 7.93 14.01
N ILE A 198 5.57 6.67 14.13
CA ILE A 198 6.45 5.51 14.32
C ILE A 198 7.42 5.36 13.14
N SER A 199 6.94 5.55 11.91
CA SER A 199 7.79 5.45 10.74
C SER A 199 8.88 6.52 10.74
N LYS A 200 8.55 7.76 11.14
CA LYS A 200 9.52 8.87 11.25
C LYS A 200 10.55 8.64 12.35
N THR A 201 10.14 8.08 13.49
CA THR A 201 11.07 7.84 14.62
C THR A 201 11.97 6.64 14.37
N TYR A 202 11.63 5.74 13.44
CA TYR A 202 12.43 4.56 13.11
C TYR A 202 13.88 4.90 12.74
N GLU A 203 14.11 5.92 11.92
CA GLU A 203 15.47 6.29 11.51
C GLU A 203 16.33 6.68 12.73
N GLY A 204 15.78 7.51 13.61
CA GLY A 204 16.46 7.93 14.84
C GLY A 204 16.73 6.75 15.78
N LEU A 205 15.72 5.89 15.98
CA LEU A 205 15.86 4.69 16.81
C LEU A 205 16.86 3.70 16.22
N SER A 206 16.84 3.48 14.90
CA SER A 206 17.78 2.62 14.19
C SER A 206 19.22 3.10 14.33
N ARG A 207 19.42 4.42 14.27
CA ARG A 207 20.72 5.06 14.51
C ARG A 207 21.18 4.95 15.96
N GLU A 208 20.29 5.02 16.93
CA GLU A 208 20.64 4.87 18.35
C GLU A 208 20.95 3.42 18.70
N VAL A 209 20.16 2.48 18.19
CA VAL A 209 20.39 1.04 18.34
C VAL A 209 21.73 0.62 17.73
N SER A 210 22.14 1.22 16.62
CA SER A 210 23.44 0.94 15.97
C SER A 210 24.66 1.40 16.80
N LYS A 211 24.47 2.04 17.96
CA LYS A 211 25.55 2.45 18.87
C LYS A 211 25.62 1.57 20.13
N LEU A 212 24.69 0.64 20.30
CA LEU A 212 24.58 -0.21 21.49
C LEU A 212 25.31 -1.54 21.26
N ASP A 213 25.84 -2.14 22.34
CA ASP A 213 26.59 -3.39 22.29
C ASP A 213 25.73 -4.59 21.81
N ASP A 214 24.42 -4.55 22.01
CA ASP A 214 23.45 -5.57 21.57
C ASP A 214 22.70 -5.15 20.30
N GLU A 215 23.45 -4.66 19.30
CA GLU A 215 22.92 -4.09 18.06
C GLU A 215 21.97 -5.05 17.32
N GLU A 216 22.36 -6.30 17.15
CA GLU A 216 21.66 -7.26 16.27
C GLU A 216 20.28 -7.63 16.84
N ASN A 217 20.19 -8.01 18.12
CA ASN A 217 18.91 -8.32 18.77
C ASN A 217 17.98 -7.10 18.84
N LEU A 218 18.53 -5.91 19.10
CA LEU A 218 17.73 -4.68 19.19
C LEU A 218 17.21 -4.23 17.82
N LYS A 219 18.00 -4.39 16.75
CA LYS A 219 17.57 -4.12 15.37
C LYS A 219 16.45 -5.06 14.95
N GLU A 220 16.56 -6.35 15.27
CA GLU A 220 15.51 -7.33 14.98
C GLU A 220 14.20 -7.00 15.71
N ARG A 221 14.28 -6.67 17.02
CA ARG A 221 13.12 -6.24 17.80
C ARG A 221 12.47 -4.98 17.25
N LEU A 222 13.29 -3.99 16.85
CA LEU A 222 12.81 -2.76 16.26
C LEU A 222 12.09 -3.01 14.92
N LEU A 223 12.66 -3.86 14.06
CA LEU A 223 12.06 -4.26 12.80
C LEU A 223 10.74 -5.00 13.03
N PHE A 224 10.73 -5.94 13.98
CA PHE A 224 9.54 -6.69 14.37
C PHE A 224 8.41 -5.77 14.85
N ASN A 225 8.72 -4.78 15.70
CA ASN A 225 7.74 -3.81 16.20
C ASN A 225 7.13 -2.96 15.08
N ILE A 226 7.93 -2.58 14.07
CA ILE A 226 7.41 -1.84 12.92
C ILE A 226 6.56 -2.71 12.02
N ILE A 227 6.98 -3.95 11.76
CA ILE A 227 6.22 -4.90 10.95
C ILE A 227 4.89 -5.20 11.63
N SER A 228 4.89 -5.49 12.93
CA SER A 228 3.67 -5.81 13.68
C SER A 228 2.70 -4.62 13.71
N THR A 229 3.19 -3.40 13.91
CA THR A 229 2.37 -2.18 13.88
C THR A 229 1.84 -1.87 12.47
N SER A 230 2.64 -2.15 11.44
CA SER A 230 2.24 -1.94 10.04
C SER A 230 1.21 -2.98 9.57
N ALA A 231 1.39 -4.24 9.97
CA ALA A 231 0.58 -5.40 9.56
C ALA A 231 -0.86 -5.36 10.08
N GLU A 232 -1.15 -4.59 11.13
CA GLU A 232 -2.51 -4.47 11.63
C GLU A 232 -3.42 -3.72 10.64
N ASN A 233 -4.44 -4.42 10.13
CA ASN A 233 -5.37 -3.89 9.15
C ASN A 233 -6.27 -2.79 9.78
N PRO A 234 -6.29 -1.56 9.24
CA PRO A 234 -7.14 -0.48 9.75
C PRO A 234 -8.64 -0.80 9.71
N GLY A 235 -9.08 -1.75 8.87
CA GLY A 235 -10.46 -2.21 8.81
C GLY A 235 -10.95 -2.94 10.07
N LYS A 236 -10.04 -3.57 10.84
CA LYS A 236 -10.39 -4.23 12.13
C LYS A 236 -10.80 -3.23 13.21
N LEU A 237 -10.35 -1.99 13.06
CA LEU A 237 -10.65 -0.85 13.91
C LEU A 237 -11.97 -0.16 13.50
N ILE A 238 -12.60 -0.56 12.40
CA ILE A 238 -13.94 -0.06 12.07
C ILE A 238 -14.95 -0.94 12.82
N GLN A 239 -15.60 -0.39 13.85
CA GLN A 239 -16.67 -1.10 14.56
C GLN A 239 -17.77 -1.49 13.55
N GLY A 240 -18.01 -2.79 13.40
CA GLY A 240 -19.05 -3.30 12.51
C GLY A 240 -18.66 -3.47 11.04
N PHE A 241 -17.37 -3.49 10.68
CA PHE A 241 -16.92 -3.75 9.29
C PHE A 241 -17.58 -4.99 8.65
N ASN A 242 -17.87 -6.02 9.46
CA ASN A 242 -18.49 -7.26 9.03
C ASN A 242 -20.04 -7.29 9.13
N LYS A 243 -20.69 -6.18 9.49
CA LYS A 243 -22.15 -6.10 9.58
C LYS A 243 -22.69 -5.21 8.46
N PRO A 244 -23.78 -5.60 7.78
CA PRO A 244 -24.37 -4.74 6.79
C PRO A 244 -24.85 -3.44 7.46
N ASP A 245 -24.30 -2.32 6.99
CA ASP A 245 -24.51 -1.00 7.57
C ASP A 245 -25.90 -0.47 7.20
N TYR A 246 -26.89 -0.78 8.03
CA TYR A 246 -28.21 -0.16 7.96
C TYR A 246 -28.44 0.78 9.15
N PRO A 247 -27.99 2.06 9.08
CA PRO A 247 -28.13 3.02 10.18
C PRO A 247 -29.54 3.11 10.77
N MET A 248 -30.59 2.98 9.95
CA MET A 248 -31.97 3.01 10.46
C MET A 248 -32.37 1.74 11.21
N LEU A 249 -31.91 0.55 10.80
CA LEU A 249 -32.19 -0.68 11.54
C LEU A 249 -31.49 -0.68 12.91
N GLU A 250 -30.27 -0.16 13.00
CA GLU A 250 -29.55 -0.05 14.27
C GLU A 250 -30.27 0.88 15.25
N ILE A 251 -30.86 1.98 14.74
CA ILE A 251 -31.64 2.91 15.56
C ILE A 251 -32.98 2.30 15.95
N ILE A 252 -33.67 1.60 15.04
CA ILE A 252 -34.90 0.86 15.37
C ILE A 252 -34.61 -0.19 16.45
N ASP A 253 -33.49 -0.90 16.39
CA ASP A 253 -33.07 -1.85 17.42
C ASP A 253 -32.76 -1.16 18.76
N LYS A 254 -32.13 0.02 18.74
CA LYS A 254 -31.91 0.81 19.96
C LYS A 254 -33.22 1.37 20.52
N PHE A 255 -34.11 1.88 19.68
CA PHE A 255 -35.44 2.36 20.08
C PHE A 255 -36.29 1.23 20.64
N THR A 256 -36.33 0.08 19.99
CA THR A 256 -37.08 -1.09 20.50
C THR A 256 -36.46 -1.63 21.78
N LYS A 257 -35.14 -1.55 21.96
CA LYS A 257 -34.50 -1.83 23.27
C LYS A 257 -34.88 -0.81 24.32
N LEU A 258 -34.85 0.50 24.01
CA LEU A 258 -35.30 1.56 24.93
C LEU A 258 -36.77 1.41 25.29
N LEU A 259 -37.64 1.09 24.33
CA LEU A 259 -39.06 0.79 24.54
C LEU A 259 -39.24 -0.52 25.33
N LYS A 260 -38.39 -1.53 25.14
CA LYS A 260 -38.39 -2.77 25.92
C LYS A 260 -37.87 -2.56 27.36
N THR A 261 -36.92 -1.65 27.55
CA THR A 261 -36.43 -1.24 28.87
C THR A 261 -37.44 -0.32 29.58
N ALA A 262 -38.16 0.51 28.83
CA ALA A 262 -39.27 1.33 29.33
C ALA A 262 -40.59 0.55 29.48
N LYS A 263 -40.67 -0.68 28.96
CA LYS A 263 -41.83 -1.60 29.07
C LYS A 263 -42.06 -2.16 30.48
N SER A 264 -41.28 -1.75 31.48
CA SER A 264 -41.47 -2.21 32.86
C SER A 264 -42.50 -1.43 33.68
N THR A 265 -43.19 -0.43 33.11
CA THR A 265 -44.23 0.31 33.84
C THR A 265 -45.33 0.75 32.90
N ASP A 266 -46.55 0.30 33.20
CA ASP A 266 -47.94 0.57 32.75
C ASP A 266 -48.26 1.80 31.85
N GLU A 267 -47.36 2.76 31.67
CA GLU A 267 -47.55 3.99 30.89
C GLU A 267 -47.52 3.74 29.36
N LEU A 268 -46.68 2.84 28.86
CA LEU A 268 -46.64 2.53 27.41
C LEU A 268 -47.90 1.81 26.92
N GLN A 269 -48.56 1.08 27.80
CA GLN A 269 -49.83 0.42 27.49
C GLN A 269 -50.95 1.46 27.39
N SER A 270 -50.97 2.46 28.26
CA SER A 270 -51.89 3.61 28.15
C SER A 270 -51.67 4.44 26.87
N ILE A 271 -50.42 4.63 26.44
CA ILE A 271 -50.10 5.36 25.20
C ILE A 271 -50.48 4.53 23.97
N MET A 272 -50.24 3.22 23.99
CA MET A 272 -50.64 2.30 22.93
C MET A 272 -52.17 2.17 22.84
N ASP A 273 -52.87 2.09 23.97
CA ASP A 273 -54.33 2.06 24.04
C ASP A 273 -54.93 3.43 23.64
N GLY A 274 -54.25 4.54 23.94
CA GLY A 274 -54.59 5.88 23.43
C GLY A 274 -54.46 5.98 21.90
N ILE A 275 -53.39 5.43 21.32
CA ILE A 275 -53.18 5.40 19.86
C ILE A 275 -54.18 4.45 19.18
N ILE A 276 -54.49 3.29 19.79
CA ILE A 276 -55.46 2.31 19.28
C ILE A 276 -56.89 2.85 19.35
N SER A 277 -57.27 3.52 20.43
CA SER A 277 -58.61 4.14 20.58
C SER A 277 -58.83 5.32 19.62
N ILE A 278 -57.78 6.08 19.30
CA ILE A 278 -57.81 7.09 18.22
C ILE A 278 -58.05 6.40 16.86
N GLY A 279 -57.38 5.27 16.60
CA GLY A 279 -57.59 4.47 15.37
C GLY A 279 -59.00 3.87 15.27
N GLN A 280 -59.56 3.36 16.38
CA GLN A 280 -60.91 2.79 16.43
C GLN A 280 -62.02 3.84 16.32
N ASN A 281 -61.79 5.05 16.84
CA ASN A 281 -62.74 6.15 16.64
C ASN A 281 -62.76 6.66 15.19
N ILE A 282 -61.67 6.52 14.45
CA ILE A 282 -61.62 6.86 13.02
C ILE A 282 -62.38 5.82 12.17
N THR A 283 -62.24 4.52 12.46
CA THR A 283 -63.02 3.46 11.78
C THR A 283 -64.50 3.45 12.19
N GLY A 284 -64.83 3.91 13.40
CA GLY A 284 -66.21 4.14 13.85
C GLY A 284 -66.94 5.28 13.12
N TYR A 285 -66.21 6.26 12.56
CA TYR A 285 -66.78 7.32 11.73
C TYR A 285 -67.05 6.84 10.30
N GLU A 286 -66.24 5.94 9.73
CA GLU A 286 -66.52 5.31 8.43
C GLU A 286 -67.83 4.48 8.47
N ASN A 287 -68.08 3.77 9.56
CA ASN A 287 -69.32 2.97 9.72
C ASN A 287 -70.59 3.81 9.99
N LYS A 288 -70.47 5.08 10.43
CA LYS A 288 -71.62 5.99 10.54
C LYS A 288 -71.95 6.72 9.24
N ILE A 289 -70.97 6.89 8.35
CA ILE A 289 -71.21 7.45 7.01
C ILE A 289 -71.86 6.37 6.11
N ASN A 290 -71.39 5.12 6.16
CA ASN A 290 -71.92 4.03 5.33
C ASN A 290 -73.35 3.57 5.69
N LYS A 291 -73.86 3.93 6.88
CA LYS A 291 -75.24 3.60 7.31
C LYS A 291 -76.27 4.67 6.95
N ASN A 292 -75.83 5.86 6.53
CA ASN A 292 -76.70 6.96 6.11
C ASN A 292 -76.97 6.98 4.59
N GLU A 293 -76.25 6.20 3.77
CA GLU A 293 -76.50 6.13 2.31
C GLU A 293 -77.61 5.14 1.91
N TYR A 294 -78.17 4.33 2.82
CA TYR A 294 -79.24 3.37 2.51
C TYR A 294 -80.66 3.81 2.96
N LYS A 295 -80.88 5.11 3.22
CA LYS A 295 -82.22 5.65 3.57
C LYS A 295 -82.72 6.82 2.70
N LEU A 296 -82.18 6.99 1.48
CA LEU A 296 -82.67 8.00 0.51
C LEU A 296 -83.37 7.40 -0.73
N SER A 297 -83.79 6.13 -0.70
CA SER A 297 -84.53 5.53 -1.82
C SER A 297 -85.65 4.59 -1.35
N LYS A 298 -86.67 5.12 -0.69
CA LYS A 298 -88.06 4.61 -0.71
C LYS A 298 -88.97 5.55 0.09
N ASP A 299 -90.16 5.78 -0.47
CA ASP A 299 -91.26 6.64 -0.02
C ASP A 299 -91.17 8.14 -0.36
N THR A 300 -91.49 8.45 -1.63
CA THR A 300 -92.81 9.02 -1.94
C THR A 300 -93.16 8.73 -3.41
N ASN A 301 -94.15 7.86 -3.59
CA ASN A 301 -94.88 7.56 -4.83
C ASN A 301 -95.95 8.63 -5.09
N GLU A 302 -96.37 8.71 -6.37
CA GLU A 302 -97.73 9.07 -6.86
C GLU A 302 -98.19 10.53 -6.60
N ASP A 303 -98.73 11.32 -7.53
CA ASP A 303 -99.19 11.14 -8.91
C ASP A 303 -99.41 12.53 -9.54
N ASP A 304 -99.59 12.53 -10.87
CA ASP A 304 -100.44 13.41 -11.71
C ASP A 304 -99.81 14.27 -12.83
N GLU A 305 -100.19 13.84 -14.05
CA GLU A 305 -100.61 14.59 -15.24
C GLU A 305 -99.58 15.38 -16.09
N GLU A 306 -99.19 14.81 -17.25
CA GLU A 306 -99.75 15.19 -18.57
C GLU A 306 -99.14 14.35 -19.73
N ALA A 307 -100.03 13.91 -20.62
CA ALA A 307 -99.87 13.22 -21.93
C ALA A 307 -99.77 11.68 -21.96
#